data_AF-A0A803L7H6-F1
#
_entry.id   AF-A0A803L7H6-F1
#
_cell.length_a   1.000
_cell.length_b   1.000
_cell.length_c   1.000
_cell.angle_alpha   90.00
_cell.angle_beta   90.00
_cell.angle_gamma   90.00
#
_symmetry.space_group_name_H-M   'P 1'
#
loop_
_entity.id
_entity.type
_entity.pdbx_description
1 polymer ?
#
loop_
_entity_poly.entity_id
_entity_poly.type
_entity_poly.pdbx_seq_one_letter_code
_entity_poly.pdbx_strand_id
1 'polypeptide(L)'
;MVVAEEPQRLHVVFFPLMAAGHMIPILDMAKIFATHHVKTTIVTTPLNAPTFTKPLESYKNVGPSIDIEIIPFDSKEAGLPEGVENFEQFTSDEMAMRLVKATEMLQESLEKVIEKH
;
A
#
# COMPACT_ATOMS: atom_id res chain seq x y z
N MET A 1 -19.82 29.86 -21.81
CA MET A 1 -18.63 29.13 -21.35
C MET A 1 -19.10 27.77 -20.86
N VAL A 2 -18.80 26.71 -21.60
CA VAL A 2 -19.02 25.35 -21.11
C VAL A 2 -17.78 25.02 -20.30
N VAL A 3 -17.93 24.87 -18.98
CA VAL A 3 -16.87 24.26 -18.16
C VAL A 3 -16.82 22.82 -18.62
N ALA A 4 -15.80 22.44 -19.39
CA ALA A 4 -15.58 21.04 -19.70
C ALA A 4 -15.30 20.33 -18.38
N GLU A 5 -16.15 19.39 -18.00
CA GLU A 5 -15.81 18.45 -16.93
C GLU A 5 -14.53 17.73 -17.33
N GLU A 6 -13.52 17.72 -16.45
CA GLU A 6 -12.35 16.88 -16.67
C GLU A 6 -12.84 15.44 -16.81
N PRO A 7 -12.44 14.70 -17.85
CA PRO A 7 -12.83 13.31 -18.02
C PRO A 7 -12.45 12.55 -16.75
N GLN A 8 -13.39 11.80 -16.20
CA GLN A 8 -13.21 11.03 -14.97
C GLN A 8 -12.03 10.06 -15.17
N ARG A 9 -10.86 10.42 -14.65
CA ARG A 9 -9.64 9.63 -14.82
C ARG A 9 -9.75 8.40 -13.95
N LEU A 10 -9.44 7.23 -14.53
CA LEU A 10 -9.33 6.00 -13.77
C LEU A 10 -8.34 6.21 -12.62
N HIS A 11 -8.74 5.81 -11.42
CA HIS A 11 -7.87 5.74 -10.24
C HIS A 11 -7.80 4.28 -9.79
N VAL A 12 -6.59 3.73 -9.76
CA VAL A 12 -6.31 2.40 -9.21
C VAL A 12 -5.62 2.52 -7.86
N VAL A 13 -6.18 1.83 -6.86
CA VAL A 13 -5.60 1.69 -5.53
C VAL A 13 -5.06 0.27 -5.38
N PHE A 14 -3.76 0.15 -5.14
CA PHE A 14 -3.09 -1.12 -4.87
C PHE A 14 -2.97 -1.34 -3.36
N PHE A 15 -3.42 -2.49 -2.87
CA PHE A 15 -3.27 -2.89 -1.48
C PHE A 15 -2.63 -4.29 -1.41
N PRO A 16 -1.30 -4.38 -1.42
CA PRO A 16 -0.59 -5.64 -1.39
C PRO A 16 -0.49 -6.24 0.02
N LEU A 17 -0.36 -7.56 0.08
CA LEU A 17 0.10 -8.23 1.30
C LEU A 17 1.51 -7.74 1.68
N MET A 18 1.76 -7.53 2.96
CA MET A 18 3.04 -7.05 3.52
C MET A 18 4.14 -8.14 3.49
N ALA A 19 4.56 -8.53 2.29
CA ALA A 19 5.65 -9.47 2.01
C ALA A 19 6.39 -9.02 0.73
N ALA A 20 7.74 -9.11 0.66
CA ALA A 20 8.45 -8.55 -0.50
C ALA A 20 8.02 -9.18 -1.83
N GLY A 21 7.67 -10.48 -1.82
CA GLY A 21 7.15 -11.20 -2.98
C GLY A 21 5.83 -10.65 -3.55
N HIS A 22 5.09 -9.85 -2.78
CA HIS A 22 3.88 -9.15 -3.23
C HIS A 22 4.12 -7.65 -3.41
N MET A 23 4.83 -7.01 -2.48
CA MET A 23 5.07 -5.56 -2.49
C MET A 23 5.90 -5.10 -3.69
N ILE A 24 6.98 -5.80 -4.03
CA ILE A 24 7.87 -5.39 -5.14
C ILE A 24 7.15 -5.49 -6.50
N PRO A 25 6.47 -6.60 -6.84
CA PRO A 25 5.69 -6.66 -8.08
C PRO A 25 4.60 -5.60 -8.15
N ILE A 26 3.95 -5.28 -7.03
CA ILE A 26 2.90 -4.26 -6.97
C ILE A 26 3.46 -2.85 -7.19
N LEU A 27 4.65 -2.54 -6.68
CA LEU A 27 5.34 -1.30 -7.00
C LEU A 27 5.59 -1.16 -8.50
N ASP A 28 6.04 -2.23 -9.16
CA ASP A 28 6.31 -2.19 -10.60
C ASP A 28 5.02 -2.11 -11.43
N MET A 29 3.94 -2.80 -11.01
CA MET A 29 2.62 -2.60 -11.61
C MET A 29 2.13 -1.16 -11.43
N ALA A 30 2.28 -0.57 -10.24
CA ALA A 30 1.88 0.81 -9.99
C ALA A 30 2.61 1.79 -10.93
N LYS A 31 3.90 1.59 -11.18
CA LYS A 31 4.66 2.36 -12.19
C LYS A 31 4.08 2.19 -13.60
N ILE A 32 3.74 0.96 -14.00
CA ILE A 32 3.13 0.71 -15.32
C ILE A 32 1.81 1.49 -15.44
N PHE A 33 0.89 1.36 -14.48
CA PHE A 33 -0.38 2.08 -14.50
C PHE A 33 -0.18 3.61 -14.53
N ALA A 34 0.73 4.13 -13.71
CA ALA A 34 1.07 5.55 -13.70
C ALA A 34 1.61 6.04 -15.06
N THR A 35 2.47 5.26 -15.73
CA THR A 35 2.97 5.61 -17.08
C THR A 35 1.88 5.63 -18.15
N HIS A 36 0.75 4.95 -17.92
CA HIS A 36 -0.45 5.03 -18.76
C HIS A 36 -1.43 6.11 -18.32
N HIS A 37 -0.98 7.11 -17.56
CA HIS A 37 -1.77 8.24 -17.08
C HIS A 37 -2.94 7.85 -16.15
N VAL A 38 -2.88 6.67 -15.52
CA VAL A 38 -3.83 6.24 -14.50
C VAL A 38 -3.39 6.80 -13.14
N LYS A 39 -4.28 7.50 -12.43
CA LYS A 39 -3.99 7.93 -11.06
C LYS A 39 -3.78 6.67 -10.22
N THR A 40 -2.67 6.60 -9.49
CA THR A 40 -2.26 5.36 -8.83
C THR A 40 -1.87 5.65 -7.38
N THR A 41 -2.42 4.87 -6.47
CA THR A 41 -2.11 4.92 -5.03
C THR A 41 -1.70 3.54 -4.55
N ILE A 42 -0.65 3.47 -3.74
CA ILE A 42 -0.26 2.26 -3.01
C ILE A 42 -0.61 2.44 -1.55
N VAL A 43 -1.41 1.53 -0.99
CA VAL A 43 -1.70 1.45 0.44
C VAL A 43 -0.69 0.54 1.10
N THR A 44 -0.13 0.97 2.22
CA THR A 44 0.86 0.21 2.99
C THR A 44 0.80 0.57 4.48
N THR A 45 1.64 -0.07 5.29
CA THR A 45 1.75 0.17 6.73
C THR A 45 3.03 0.93 7.07
N PRO A 46 3.18 1.51 8.28
CA PRO A 46 4.29 2.40 8.61
C PRO A 46 5.68 1.78 8.41
N LEU A 47 5.89 0.53 8.83
CA LEU A 47 7.18 -0.14 8.72
C LEU A 47 7.45 -0.72 7.33
N ASN A 48 6.41 -0.90 6.51
CA ASN A 48 6.53 -1.32 5.11
C ASN A 48 6.65 -0.15 4.13
N ALA A 49 6.31 1.08 4.54
CA ALA A 49 6.39 2.27 3.70
C ALA A 49 7.76 2.50 3.02
N PRO A 50 8.92 2.27 3.70
CA PRO A 50 10.23 2.40 3.08
C PRO A 50 10.46 1.51 1.85
N THR A 51 9.75 0.37 1.74
CA THR A 51 9.80 -0.52 0.56
C THR A 51 9.30 0.19 -0.71
N PHE A 52 8.40 1.16 -0.55
CA PHE A 52 7.84 1.94 -1.66
C PHE A 52 8.47 3.33 -1.77
N THR A 53 8.64 4.05 -0.65
CA THR A 53 9.10 5.45 -0.70
C THR A 53 10.52 5.57 -1.28
N LYS A 54 11.45 4.71 -0.84
CA LYS A 54 12.85 4.73 -1.31
C LYS A 54 12.98 4.57 -2.83
N PRO A 55 12.41 3.53 -3.47
CA PRO A 55 12.50 3.42 -4.94
C PRO A 55 11.65 4.48 -5.66
N LEU A 56 10.60 5.03 -5.04
CA LEU A 56 9.83 6.13 -5.66
C LEU A 56 10.58 7.46 -5.62
N GLU A 57 11.46 7.71 -4.64
CA GLU A 57 12.30 8.90 -4.62
C GLU A 57 13.19 9.02 -5.87
N SER A 58 13.81 7.92 -6.30
CA SER A 58 14.60 7.90 -7.54
C SER A 58 13.72 7.94 -8.79
N TYR A 59 12.51 7.37 -8.73
CA TYR A 59 11.56 7.36 -9.83
C TYR A 59 10.95 8.74 -10.15
N LYS A 60 10.84 9.64 -9.15
CA LYS A 60 10.24 10.99 -9.31
C LYS A 60 10.81 11.81 -10.47
N ASN A 61 12.07 11.60 -10.84
CA ASN A 61 12.73 12.35 -11.91
C ASN A 61 12.54 11.73 -13.31
N VAL A 62 12.02 10.50 -13.40
CA VAL A 62 11.97 9.73 -14.65
C VAL A 62 10.57 9.22 -15.00
N GLY A 63 9.60 9.31 -14.08
CA GLY A 63 8.25 8.84 -14.32
C GLY A 63 7.18 9.61 -13.53
N PRO A 64 5.91 9.27 -13.75
CA PRO A 64 4.78 9.97 -13.12
C PRO A 64 4.72 9.74 -11.60
N SER A 65 4.00 10.61 -10.90
CA SER A 65 3.77 10.47 -9.46
C SER A 65 2.90 9.26 -9.14
N ILE A 66 3.24 8.58 -8.05
CA ILE A 66 2.44 7.52 -7.43
C ILE A 66 2.23 7.94 -5.98
N ASP A 67 0.97 7.94 -5.53
CA ASP A 67 0.62 8.30 -4.17
C ASP A 67 0.86 7.11 -3.23
N ILE A 68 1.20 7.39 -1.98
CA ILE A 68 1.30 6.38 -0.92
C ILE A 68 0.35 6.78 0.20
N GLU A 69 -0.56 5.88 0.55
CA GLU A 69 -1.41 5.99 1.74
C GLU A 69 -0.88 5.01 2.81
N ILE A 70 -0.56 5.55 3.99
CA ILE A 70 -0.07 4.75 5.11
C ILE A 70 -1.21 4.58 6.10
N ILE A 71 -1.67 3.35 6.27
CA ILE A 71 -2.71 2.99 7.24
C ILE A 71 -2.08 2.44 8.52
N PRO A 72 -2.66 2.70 9.69
CA PRO A 72 -2.12 2.20 10.96
C PRO A 72 -2.15 0.66 11.01
N PHE A 73 -1.11 0.07 11.57
CA PHE A 73 -1.02 -1.36 11.85
C PHE A 73 -0.77 -1.56 13.33
N ASP A 74 -1.74 -2.11 14.06
CA ASP A 74 -1.60 -2.35 15.50
C ASP A 74 -1.11 -3.77 15.77
N SER A 75 0.22 -3.95 15.73
CA SER A 75 0.87 -5.23 16.05
C SER A 75 0.46 -5.72 17.45
N LYS A 76 0.32 -4.82 18.42
CA LYS A 76 0.05 -5.17 19.81
C LYS A 76 -1.36 -5.72 19.98
N GLU A 77 -2.36 -5.07 19.37
CA GLU A 77 -3.76 -5.53 19.41
C GLU A 77 -3.92 -6.90 18.73
N ALA A 78 -3.14 -7.17 17.67
CA ALA A 78 -3.06 -8.48 17.03
C ALA A 78 -2.27 -9.55 17.83
N GLY A 79 -1.68 -9.18 18.97
CA GLY A 79 -0.84 -10.07 19.79
C GLY A 79 0.54 -10.36 19.20
N LEU A 80 1.01 -9.55 18.25
CA LEU A 80 2.35 -9.63 17.68
C LEU A 80 3.37 -8.88 18.56
N PRO A 81 4.67 -9.23 18.48
CA PRO A 81 5.72 -8.39 19.01
C PRO A 81 5.69 -6.99 18.40
N GLU A 82 6.15 -5.99 19.16
CA GLU A 82 6.29 -4.62 18.66
C GLU A 82 7.21 -4.58 17.44
N GLY A 83 6.80 -3.82 16.42
CA GLY A 83 7.58 -3.66 15.19
C GLY A 83 7.45 -4.78 14.16
N VAL A 84 6.49 -5.69 14.36
CA VAL A 84 6.19 -6.76 13.40
C VAL A 84 4.98 -6.37 12.56
N GLU A 85 5.23 -6.07 11.29
CA GLU A 85 4.20 -5.73 10.29
C GLU A 85 4.36 -6.51 8.98
N ASN A 86 5.42 -7.33 8.86
CA ASN A 86 5.80 -7.99 7.62
C ASN A 86 5.88 -9.51 7.79
N PHE A 87 5.43 -10.24 6.77
CA PHE A 87 5.44 -11.70 6.73
C PHE A 87 6.84 -12.32 6.59
N GLU A 88 7.90 -11.54 6.41
CA GLU A 88 9.28 -12.04 6.50
C GLU A 88 9.77 -12.14 7.95
N GLN A 89 9.06 -11.54 8.90
CA GLN A 89 9.46 -11.47 10.30
C GLN A 89 8.93 -12.64 11.15
N PHE A 90 8.01 -13.46 10.64
CA PHE A 90 7.44 -14.54 11.45
C PHE A 90 8.46 -15.65 11.71
N THR A 91 8.41 -16.22 12.91
CA THR A 91 9.30 -17.32 13.33
C THR A 91 8.54 -18.55 13.82
N SER A 92 7.21 -18.50 13.80
CA SER A 92 6.32 -19.60 14.17
C SER A 92 4.98 -19.51 13.43
N ASP A 93 4.28 -20.65 13.34
CA ASP A 93 2.94 -20.71 12.74
C ASP A 93 1.95 -19.83 13.50
N GLU A 94 2.07 -19.76 14.82
CA GLU A 94 1.24 -18.88 15.66
C GLU A 94 1.42 -17.40 15.29
N MET A 95 2.66 -16.96 15.06
CA MET A 95 2.96 -15.60 14.65
C MET A 95 2.44 -15.32 13.23
N ALA A 96 2.54 -16.29 12.31
CA ALA A 96 1.95 -16.19 10.99
C ALA A 96 0.42 -16.03 11.05
N MET A 97 -0.27 -16.81 11.90
CA MET A 97 -1.71 -16.67 12.11
C MET A 97 -2.10 -15.30 12.68
N ARG A 98 -1.28 -14.74 13.58
CA ARG A 98 -1.49 -13.39 14.12
C ARG A 98 -1.28 -12.30 13.07
N LEU A 99 -0.32 -12.46 12.15
CA LEU A 99 -0.14 -11.55 11.00
C LEU A 99 -1.34 -11.59 10.04
N VAL A 100 -1.90 -12.77 9.78
CA VAL A 100 -3.14 -12.91 9.00
C VAL A 100 -4.28 -12.14 9.69
N LYS A 101 -4.48 -12.37 10.98
CA LYS A 101 -5.50 -11.64 11.76
C LYS A 101 -5.27 -10.13 11.76
N ALA A 102 -4.03 -9.68 11.91
CA ALA A 102 -3.69 -8.26 11.84
C ALA A 102 -4.03 -7.63 10.48
N THR A 103 -3.92 -8.41 9.39
CA THR A 103 -4.31 -7.96 8.05
C THR A 103 -5.82 -7.75 7.95
N GLU A 104 -6.63 -8.62 8.56
CA GLU A 104 -8.10 -8.46 8.62
C GLU A 104 -8.50 -7.18 9.38
N MET A 105 -7.77 -6.82 10.42
CA MET A 105 -8.01 -5.61 11.22
C MET A 105 -7.77 -4.31 10.44
N LEU A 106 -7.15 -4.36 9.25
CA LEU A 106 -6.95 -3.19 8.39
C LEU A 106 -8.21 -2.74 7.66
N GLN A 107 -9.30 -3.52 7.71
CA GLN A 107 -10.53 -3.28 6.94
C GLN A 107 -11.05 -1.83 7.10
N GLU A 108 -11.28 -1.36 8.32
CA GLU A 108 -11.87 -0.03 8.54
C GLU A 108 -10.96 1.10 8.00
N SER A 109 -9.64 0.94 8.16
CA SER A 109 -8.69 1.93 7.63
C SER A 109 -8.64 1.91 6.12
N LEU A 110 -8.73 0.72 5.50
CA LEU A 110 -8.80 0.58 4.05
C LEU A 110 -10.10 1.16 3.47
N GLU A 111 -11.25 0.90 4.11
CA GLU A 111 -12.55 1.47 3.72
C GLU A 111 -12.48 3.00 3.67
N LYS A 112 -11.90 3.64 4.69
CA LYS A 112 -11.67 5.10 4.70
C LYS A 112 -10.76 5.60 3.57
N VAL A 113 -9.76 4.81 3.18
CA VAL A 113 -8.91 5.14 2.03
C VAL A 113 -9.70 5.06 0.73
N ILE A 114 -10.55 4.04 0.56
CA ILE A 114 -11.38 3.88 -0.62
C ILE A 114 -12.43 5.00 -0.70
N GLU A 115 -13.07 5.38 0.40
CA GLU A 115 -14.05 6.49 0.43
C GLU A 115 -13.43 7.85 0.07
N LYS A 116 -12.12 8.03 0.29
CA LYS A 116 -11.36 9.24 -0.06
C LYS A 116 -11.07 9.34 -1.56
N HIS A 117 -11.15 8.26 -2.32
CA HIS A 117 -10.69 8.16 -3.71
C HIS A 117 -11.83 7.91 -4.70
#